data_AF-A0A485LNG0-F1
#
_entry.id   AF-A0A485LNG0-F1
#
_cell.length_a   1.000
_cell.length_b   1.000
_cell.length_c   1.000
_cell.angle_alpha   90.00
_cell.angle_beta   90.00
_cell.angle_gamma   90.00
#
_symmetry.space_group_name_H-M   'P 1'
#
loop_
_entity.id
_entity.type
_entity.pdbx_description
1 polymer ?
#
loop_
_entity_poly.entity_id
_entity_poly.type
_entity_poly.pdbx_seq_one_letter_code
_entity_poly.pdbx_strand_id
1 'polypeptide(L)'
;MVGTTRKIHVSRSVSALERHVVWHKPMAVLSVVIALNIASMPLKAYWSESFPWQFTRVSHDTAFLDFDTYSRNTSASFQAFFSPNFLAGQGILVHDRANGTFAMQRTIDLSTPLSCANLIPRLPGAFFFGVGLRDAVCVFLGQNNSARDATPLSRCQHVRIMSIPFGEQCLWAFRSTVSSSSSCWTFVQGIVNWHNHAALWAKLVYRIGLTGYVCREMYTQYYVHYRVLAANFIDLGLRDRTLMTLEIYVGDPTSVILSNMCVSLAFVLDFWFSADAVGESIVQISQLESVPDFVAALLYSSRTAWFGYFTMRVATMPIKRWHYEAYVSPLDPTVVAIAIFCFAGPFMYLQTTTSFMAVVHSMWELWIPAAEAGEAIDVMPVIASETIGIGVPPLLFSFVYKWFKQHQFKSRGPARNLLASTMYNQVEYNDIRQRVAFHVLGLKRTFTSTSFEGGTLYNLHDRNARYDSMPLFSHRSADCFVACYTSLRELKAKMRLSLVRCLDRLEYDNVLAVQLCRTKHKDCLSRLDATACETFVPSSPASLCLHQGKQRSPWIL
;
A
#
# COMPACT_ATOMS: atom_id res chain seq x y z
N MET A 1 -19.77 -89.46 2.01
CA MET A 1 -19.88 -88.58 3.20
C MET A 1 -18.47 -88.18 3.57
N VAL A 2 -18.00 -87.01 3.14
CA VAL A 2 -18.23 -85.66 3.72
C VAL A 2 -17.53 -85.56 5.10
N GLY A 3 -16.63 -84.62 5.38
CA GLY A 3 -16.47 -83.30 4.77
C GLY A 3 -15.04 -82.75 4.83
N THR A 4 -14.71 -82.05 3.76
CA THR A 4 -13.54 -81.20 3.58
C THR A 4 -13.66 -79.94 4.43
N THR A 5 -12.73 -79.73 5.35
CA THR A 5 -12.56 -78.48 6.09
C THR A 5 -12.17 -77.35 5.16
N ARG A 6 -13.14 -76.50 4.85
CA ARG A 6 -12.98 -75.27 4.06
C ARG A 6 -12.20 -74.26 4.91
N LYS A 7 -10.92 -74.05 4.59
CA LYS A 7 -10.14 -72.90 5.10
C LYS A 7 -10.81 -71.62 4.58
N ILE A 8 -11.51 -70.92 5.46
CA ILE A 8 -12.05 -69.59 5.21
C ILE A 8 -10.86 -68.64 5.24
N HIS A 9 -10.41 -68.19 4.08
CA HIS A 9 -9.60 -66.97 4.01
C HIS A 9 -10.51 -65.81 4.39
N VAL A 10 -10.37 -65.33 5.62
CA VAL A 10 -10.83 -64.00 6.00
C VAL A 10 -10.06 -63.03 5.11
N SER A 11 -10.73 -62.49 4.09
CA SER A 11 -10.19 -61.36 3.36
C SER A 11 -9.98 -60.27 4.39
N ARG A 12 -8.71 -59.90 4.58
CA ARG A 12 -8.34 -58.72 5.35
C ARG A 12 -9.13 -57.58 4.72
N SER A 13 -10.13 -57.07 5.42
CA SER A 13 -10.83 -55.84 5.01
C SER A 13 -9.73 -54.84 4.70
N VAL A 14 -9.71 -54.29 3.48
CA VAL A 14 -8.83 -53.19 3.13
C VAL A 14 -9.11 -52.10 4.16
N SER A 15 -8.24 -52.02 5.17
CA SER A 15 -8.22 -50.96 6.16
C SER A 15 -8.28 -49.68 5.37
N ALA A 16 -9.28 -48.83 5.65
CA ALA A 16 -9.44 -47.55 5.00
C ALA A 16 -8.07 -46.87 4.95
N LEU A 17 -7.50 -46.75 3.74
CA LEU A 17 -6.18 -46.18 3.54
C LEU A 17 -6.22 -44.76 4.10
N GLU A 18 -5.51 -44.57 5.21
CA GLU A 18 -5.47 -43.30 5.94
C GLU A 18 -4.76 -42.27 5.06
N ARG A 19 -5.50 -41.20 4.71
CA ARG A 19 -4.96 -40.13 3.88
C ARG A 19 -4.23 -39.15 4.76
N HIS A 20 -3.04 -38.75 4.36
CA HIS A 20 -2.21 -37.83 5.12
C HIS A 20 -2.18 -36.46 4.45
N VAL A 21 -2.56 -35.42 5.20
CA VAL A 21 -2.42 -34.02 4.79
C VAL A 21 -1.21 -33.43 5.52
N VAL A 22 -0.28 -32.86 4.77
CA VAL A 22 0.97 -32.29 5.28
C VAL A 22 1.06 -30.83 4.86
N TRP A 23 1.67 -30.00 5.72
CA TRP A 23 1.93 -28.60 5.41
C TRP A 23 3.38 -28.41 5.00
N HIS A 24 3.62 -27.74 3.88
CA HIS A 24 4.97 -27.36 3.48
C HIS A 24 5.48 -26.24 4.41
N LYS A 25 6.29 -26.63 5.41
CA LYS A 25 6.72 -25.76 6.51
C LYS A 25 7.35 -24.44 6.04
N PRO A 26 8.31 -24.41 5.09
CA PRO A 26 8.92 -23.14 4.66
C PRO A 26 7.92 -22.14 4.07
N MET A 27 6.95 -22.61 3.28
CA MET A 27 5.93 -21.73 2.69
C MET A 27 4.93 -21.25 3.75
N ALA A 28 4.57 -22.10 4.70
CA ALA A 28 3.74 -21.70 5.84
C ALA A 28 4.44 -20.62 6.69
N VAL A 29 5.72 -20.79 7.00
CA VAL A 29 6.52 -19.79 7.73
C VAL A 29 6.61 -18.48 6.95
N LEU A 30 6.89 -18.54 5.65
CA LEU A 30 6.95 -17.34 4.80
C LEU A 30 5.60 -16.60 4.78
N SER A 31 4.49 -17.32 4.66
CA SER A 31 3.15 -16.74 4.72
C SER A 31 2.90 -16.02 6.05
N VAL A 32 3.29 -16.61 7.18
CA VAL A 32 3.19 -15.99 8.51
C VAL A 32 4.06 -14.73 8.62
N VAL A 33 5.29 -14.76 8.12
CA VAL A 33 6.17 -13.57 8.11
C VAL A 33 5.55 -12.44 7.30
N ILE A 34 4.96 -12.75 6.14
CA ILE A 34 4.28 -11.75 5.33
C ILE A 34 3.04 -11.20 6.05
N ALA A 35 2.24 -12.05 6.68
CA ALA A 35 1.09 -11.62 7.48
C ALA A 35 1.49 -10.69 8.63
N LEU A 36 2.56 -11.02 9.36
CA LEU A 36 3.09 -10.18 10.43
C LEU A 36 3.57 -8.82 9.89
N ASN A 37 4.22 -8.80 8.73
CA ASN A 37 4.62 -7.57 8.07
C ASN A 37 3.39 -6.68 7.78
N ILE A 38 2.33 -7.23 7.16
CA ILE A 38 1.09 -6.48 6.87
C ILE A 38 0.42 -5.98 8.16
N ALA A 39 0.31 -6.84 9.19
CA ALA A 39 -0.29 -6.47 10.47
C ALA A 39 0.46 -5.35 11.20
N SER A 40 1.78 -5.29 11.03
CA SER A 40 2.65 -4.29 11.65
C SER A 40 2.64 -2.93 10.93
N MET A 41 2.09 -2.83 9.72
CA MET A 41 2.11 -1.61 8.92
C MET A 41 1.55 -0.36 9.63
N PRO A 42 0.45 -0.41 10.43
CA PRO A 42 -0.03 0.77 11.16
C PRO A 42 0.99 1.26 12.20
N LEU A 43 1.72 0.33 12.83
CA LEU A 43 2.68 0.64 13.88
C LEU A 43 4.04 1.08 13.33
N LYS A 44 4.35 0.76 12.07
CA LYS A 44 5.59 1.20 11.38
C LYS A 44 5.77 2.71 11.42
N ALA A 45 4.68 3.47 11.48
CA ALA A 45 4.67 4.91 11.63
C ALA A 45 5.52 5.43 12.81
N TYR A 46 5.56 4.68 13.92
CA TYR A 46 6.31 5.04 15.13
C TYR A 46 7.83 4.87 15.02
N TRP A 47 8.35 4.46 13.85
CA TRP A 47 9.79 4.59 13.58
C TRP A 47 10.23 6.05 13.48
N SER A 48 9.34 6.92 12.96
CA SER A 48 9.61 8.36 12.85
C SER A 48 8.76 9.16 13.84
N GLU A 49 7.50 8.76 14.03
CA GLU A 49 6.57 9.45 14.93
C GLU A 49 6.86 9.19 16.41
N SER A 50 6.62 10.21 17.23
CA SER A 50 6.69 10.11 18.69
C SER A 50 5.46 9.38 19.28
N PHE A 51 5.69 8.63 20.36
CA PHE A 51 4.63 8.00 21.14
C PHE A 51 3.92 9.02 22.06
N PRO A 52 2.67 8.74 22.50
CA PRO A 52 1.89 9.67 23.32
C PRO A 52 2.57 10.11 24.63
N TRP A 53 3.40 9.24 25.23
CA TRP A 53 4.10 9.51 26.50
C TRP A 53 5.46 10.21 26.33
N GLN A 54 5.90 10.47 25.09
CA GLN A 54 7.14 11.19 24.83
C GLN A 54 6.95 12.72 24.81
N PHE A 55 5.69 13.19 24.76
CA PHE A 55 5.36 14.60 24.79
C PHE A 55 5.21 15.11 26.22
N THR A 56 5.87 16.22 26.53
CA THR A 56 5.88 16.83 27.87
C THR A 56 5.17 18.17 27.97
N ARG A 57 4.95 18.88 26.85
CA ARG A 57 4.26 20.18 26.83
C ARG A 57 3.14 20.19 25.79
N VAL A 58 2.00 20.75 26.20
CA VAL A 58 0.91 21.16 25.32
C VAL A 58 1.18 22.62 24.95
N SER A 59 1.25 22.93 23.65
CA SER A 59 1.47 24.28 23.15
C SER A 59 0.37 25.24 23.61
N HIS A 60 0.75 26.49 23.91
CA HIS A 60 -0.18 27.54 24.32
C HIS A 60 -1.16 27.86 23.17
N ASP A 61 -2.45 27.97 23.51
CA ASP A 61 -3.51 28.32 22.58
C ASP A 61 -3.36 29.80 22.15
N THR A 62 -2.73 30.02 21.00
CA THR A 62 -2.58 31.36 20.40
C THR A 62 -3.75 31.73 19.48
N ALA A 63 -4.79 30.88 19.38
CA ALA A 63 -5.90 31.07 18.44
C ALA A 63 -6.73 32.34 18.70
N PHE A 64 -6.58 32.98 19.87
CA PHE A 64 -7.31 34.18 20.26
C PHE A 64 -6.49 35.48 20.21
N LEU A 65 -5.22 35.41 19.82
CA LEU A 65 -4.38 36.59 19.68
C LEU A 65 -4.56 37.24 18.32
N ASP A 66 -4.50 38.57 18.28
CA ASP A 66 -4.32 39.32 17.04
C ASP A 66 -3.04 38.84 16.30
N PHE A 67 -3.09 38.76 14.97
CA PHE A 67 -2.06 38.09 14.18
C PHE A 67 -0.66 38.68 14.39
N ASP A 68 -0.54 40.01 14.48
CA ASP A 68 0.76 40.65 14.67
C ASP A 68 1.32 40.40 16.08
N THR A 69 0.44 40.30 17.07
CA THR A 69 0.82 39.96 18.44
C THR A 69 1.25 38.49 18.54
N TYR A 70 0.48 37.59 17.92
CA TYR A 70 0.84 36.18 17.78
C TYR A 70 2.20 36.02 17.09
N SER A 71 2.38 36.64 15.92
CA SER A 71 3.58 36.51 15.11
C SER A 71 4.82 36.98 15.86
N ARG A 72 4.71 38.08 16.62
CA ARG A 72 5.81 38.61 17.45
C ARG A 72 6.14 37.68 18.63
N ASN A 73 5.14 37.21 19.36
CA ASN A 73 5.36 36.39 20.55
C ASN A 73 5.89 34.99 20.20
N THR A 74 5.30 34.36 19.19
CA THR A 74 5.68 33.03 18.73
C THR A 74 7.08 33.04 18.11
N SER A 75 7.40 34.04 17.29
CA SER A 75 8.75 34.17 16.72
C SER A 75 9.81 34.43 17.79
N ALA A 76 9.51 35.26 18.80
CA ALA A 76 10.42 35.50 19.92
C ALA A 76 10.68 34.22 20.74
N SER A 77 9.63 33.42 20.98
CA SER A 77 9.75 32.12 21.66
C SER A 77 10.63 31.15 20.87
N PHE A 78 10.41 31.03 19.55
CA PHE A 78 11.25 30.19 18.69
C PHE A 78 12.70 30.66 18.64
N GLN A 79 12.94 31.96 18.52
CA GLN A 79 14.31 32.51 18.49
C GLN A 79 15.03 32.35 19.82
N ALA A 80 14.30 32.40 20.95
CA ALA A 80 14.86 32.15 22.27
C ALA A 80 15.29 30.69 22.43
N PHE A 81 14.50 29.74 21.92
CA PHE A 81 14.82 28.31 21.97
C PHE A 81 15.91 27.93 20.96
N PHE A 82 15.69 28.25 19.68
CA PHE A 82 16.62 28.02 18.58
C PHE A 82 17.60 29.19 18.41
N SER A 83 18.35 29.48 19.47
CA SER A 83 19.33 30.57 19.47
C SER A 83 20.48 30.30 18.46
N PRO A 84 21.10 31.35 17.89
CA PRO A 84 22.23 31.17 16.95
C PRO A 84 23.37 30.32 17.51
N ASN A 85 23.65 30.44 18.81
CA ASN A 85 24.69 29.65 19.49
C ASN A 85 24.29 28.17 19.61
N PHE A 86 23.02 27.90 19.87
CA PHE A 86 22.50 26.52 19.90
C PHE A 86 22.59 25.89 18.51
N LEU A 87 22.18 26.62 17.47
CA LEU A 87 22.15 26.14 16.10
C LEU A 87 23.53 25.97 15.45
N ALA A 88 24.54 26.76 15.84
CA ALA A 88 25.88 26.72 15.24
C ALA A 88 26.61 25.37 15.37
N GLY A 89 26.24 24.55 16.37
CA GLY A 89 26.78 23.20 16.59
C GLY A 89 25.86 22.08 16.13
N GLN A 90 24.72 22.39 15.50
CA GLN A 90 23.70 21.42 15.12
C GLN A 90 23.69 21.17 13.61
N GLY A 91 23.04 20.08 13.21
CA GLY A 91 22.78 19.79 11.81
C GLY A 91 21.80 20.78 11.17
N ILE A 92 21.47 20.52 9.91
CA ILE A 92 20.49 21.30 9.13
C ILE A 92 19.11 21.21 9.74
N LEU A 93 18.77 20.06 10.30
CA LEU A 93 17.49 19.77 10.93
C LEU A 93 17.72 19.44 12.40
N VAL A 94 16.96 20.09 13.27
CA VAL A 94 17.03 19.93 14.73
C VAL A 94 15.65 19.55 15.24
N HIS A 95 15.58 18.46 16.00
CA HIS A 95 14.32 17.94 16.55
C HIS A 95 14.28 18.11 18.06
N ASP A 96 13.19 18.68 18.56
CA ASP A 96 12.77 18.61 19.96
C ASP A 96 11.46 17.82 20.03
N ARG A 97 11.61 16.49 20.11
CA ARG A 97 10.48 15.55 20.17
C ARG A 97 9.62 15.71 21.43
N ALA A 98 10.19 16.25 22.51
CA ALA A 98 9.48 16.39 23.78
C ALA A 98 8.44 17.52 23.72
N ASN A 99 8.74 18.58 22.96
CA ASN A 99 7.84 19.71 22.75
C ASN A 99 7.14 19.70 21.38
N GLY A 100 7.41 18.71 20.52
CA GLY A 100 6.81 18.64 19.19
C GLY A 100 7.28 19.76 18.26
N THR A 101 8.48 20.26 18.48
CA THR A 101 9.07 21.33 17.69
C THR A 101 10.25 20.82 16.90
N PHE A 102 10.44 21.38 15.71
CA PHE A 102 11.65 21.16 14.94
C PHE A 102 12.03 22.43 14.19
N ALA A 103 13.31 22.56 13.90
CA ALA A 103 13.83 23.68 13.13
C ALA A 103 14.71 23.20 11.99
N MET A 104 14.56 23.83 10.83
CA MET A 104 15.44 23.65 9.69
C MET A 104 16.20 24.94 9.42
N GLN A 105 17.52 24.86 9.29
CA GLN A 105 18.39 25.99 9.01
C GLN A 105 19.14 25.85 7.69
N ARG A 106 19.34 26.96 6.98
CA ARG A 106 20.21 27.01 5.81
C ARG A 106 20.90 28.36 5.69
N THR A 107 22.20 28.34 5.40
CA THR A 107 22.97 29.54 5.13
C THR A 107 23.02 29.82 3.63
N ILE A 108 22.73 31.05 3.24
CA ILE A 108 22.68 31.50 1.85
C ILE A 108 23.54 32.76 1.71
N ASP A 109 24.36 32.78 0.67
CA ASP A 109 25.08 33.99 0.26
C ASP A 109 24.19 34.86 -0.64
N LEU A 110 23.92 36.09 -0.18
CA LEU A 110 23.11 37.09 -0.89
C LEU A 110 23.97 38.09 -1.68
N SER A 111 25.24 37.78 -1.94
CA SER A 111 26.15 38.60 -2.74
C SER A 111 25.72 38.76 -4.20
N THR A 112 24.99 37.77 -4.75
CA THR A 112 24.48 37.80 -6.13
C THR A 112 22.99 38.17 -6.16
N PRO A 113 22.57 39.11 -7.03
CA PRO A 113 21.17 39.47 -7.16
C PRO A 113 20.40 38.31 -7.81
N LEU A 114 19.70 37.54 -7.00
CA LEU A 114 18.77 36.50 -7.43
C LEU A 114 17.34 37.05 -7.36
N SER A 115 16.51 36.72 -8.35
CA SER A 115 15.08 37.02 -8.27
C SER A 115 14.46 36.25 -7.09
N CYS A 116 13.47 36.85 -6.42
CA CYS A 116 12.80 36.21 -5.29
C CYS A 116 12.25 34.82 -5.66
N ALA A 117 11.67 34.69 -6.85
CA ALA A 117 11.14 33.42 -7.36
C ALA A 117 12.20 32.31 -7.48
N ASN A 118 13.46 32.66 -7.79
CA ASN A 118 14.55 31.70 -7.88
C ASN A 118 15.17 31.38 -6.51
N LEU A 119 15.02 32.27 -5.52
CA LEU A 119 15.58 32.08 -4.20
C LEU A 119 14.64 31.32 -3.26
N ILE A 120 13.32 31.51 -3.37
CA ILE A 120 12.33 30.84 -2.50
C ILE A 120 12.58 29.32 -2.43
N PRO A 121 12.72 28.56 -3.54
CA PRO A 121 12.94 27.11 -3.47
C PRO A 121 14.25 26.69 -2.77
N ARG A 122 15.18 27.63 -2.55
CA ARG A 122 16.45 27.37 -1.85
C ARG A 122 16.34 27.59 -0.34
N LEU A 123 15.28 28.25 0.13
CA LEU A 123 15.05 28.52 1.56
C LEU A 123 14.58 27.25 2.30
N PRO A 124 14.94 27.12 3.59
CA PRO A 124 14.50 25.98 4.39
C PRO A 124 12.98 25.98 4.51
N GLY A 125 12.36 24.83 4.23
CA GLY A 125 10.92 24.67 4.39
C GLY A 125 10.04 25.46 3.44
N ALA A 126 10.59 26.00 2.36
CA ALA A 126 9.88 26.84 1.40
C ALA A 126 8.60 26.22 0.83
N PHE A 127 8.54 24.88 0.79
CA PHE A 127 7.35 24.13 0.43
C PHE A 127 6.10 24.54 1.22
N PHE A 128 6.26 24.93 2.49
CA PHE A 128 5.17 25.29 3.38
C PHE A 128 4.88 26.79 3.45
N PHE A 129 5.51 27.64 2.62
CA PHE A 129 5.29 29.08 2.70
C PHE A 129 3.95 29.49 2.07
N GLY A 130 3.12 30.19 2.83
CA GLY A 130 1.93 30.89 2.30
C GLY A 130 2.29 32.21 1.63
N VAL A 131 1.30 32.96 1.16
CA VAL A 131 1.50 34.30 0.55
C VAL A 131 2.30 35.22 1.47
N GLY A 132 1.89 35.36 2.74
CA GLY A 132 2.49 36.33 3.65
C GLY A 132 3.96 36.05 3.96
N LEU A 133 4.35 34.78 4.13
CA LEU A 133 5.76 34.42 4.29
C LEU A 133 6.57 34.70 3.01
N ARG A 134 6.03 34.38 1.84
CA ARG A 134 6.72 34.65 0.55
C ARG A 134 6.90 36.13 0.31
N ASP A 135 5.88 36.95 0.60
CA ASP A 135 5.95 38.40 0.46
C ASP A 135 6.98 39.01 1.42
N ALA A 136 6.97 38.57 2.69
CA ALA A 136 7.95 39.00 3.69
C ALA A 136 9.39 38.66 3.25
N VAL A 137 9.61 37.47 2.71
CA VAL A 137 10.88 37.05 2.13
C VAL A 137 11.26 37.96 0.95
N CYS A 138 10.36 38.19 -0.01
CA CYS A 138 10.67 39.01 -1.17
C CYS A 138 10.99 40.46 -0.80
N VAL A 139 10.28 41.04 0.18
CA VAL A 139 10.58 42.38 0.71
C VAL A 139 11.98 42.40 1.33
N PHE A 140 12.31 41.44 2.19
CA PHE A 140 13.64 41.33 2.82
C PHE A 140 14.77 41.19 1.78
N LEU A 141 14.54 40.42 0.72
CA LEU A 141 15.53 40.23 -0.34
C LEU A 141 15.71 41.48 -1.20
N GLY A 142 14.65 42.27 -1.40
CA GLY A 142 14.72 43.55 -2.11
C GLY A 142 15.46 44.66 -1.36
N GLN A 143 15.74 44.48 -0.07
CA GLN A 143 16.47 45.44 0.76
C GLN A 143 17.99 45.32 0.63
N ASN A 144 18.70 46.42 0.90
CA ASN A 144 20.17 46.45 1.00
C ASN A 144 20.63 45.90 2.37
N ASN A 145 21.91 45.51 2.51
CA ASN A 145 22.42 44.92 3.76
C ASN A 145 22.15 45.76 5.02
N SER A 146 22.33 47.08 4.97
CA SER A 146 22.05 47.98 6.10
C SER A 146 20.55 48.04 6.46
N ALA A 147 19.67 47.93 5.47
CA ALA A 147 18.23 47.90 5.69
C ALA A 147 17.78 46.55 6.27
N ARG A 148 18.39 45.44 5.82
CA ARG A 148 18.15 44.11 6.39
C ARG A 148 18.54 43.99 7.86
N ASP A 149 19.60 44.69 8.28
CA ASP A 149 19.99 44.75 9.70
C ASP A 149 18.99 45.56 10.53
N ALA A 150 18.41 46.62 9.96
CA ALA A 150 17.43 47.46 10.65
C ALA A 150 16.04 46.80 10.75
N THR A 151 15.64 46.05 9.73
CA THR A 151 14.38 45.30 9.68
C THR A 151 14.65 43.82 9.39
N PRO A 152 15.07 43.03 10.40
CA PRO A 152 15.35 41.61 10.20
C PRO A 152 14.08 40.84 9.84
N LEU A 153 14.22 39.81 9.00
CA LEU A 153 13.12 38.92 8.66
C LEU A 153 12.66 38.16 9.90
N SER A 154 11.40 38.34 10.28
CA SER A 154 10.72 37.51 11.28
C SER A 154 9.22 37.54 11.01
N ARG A 155 8.64 36.40 10.64
CA ARG A 155 7.20 36.28 10.38
C ARG A 155 6.75 34.86 10.67
N CYS A 156 5.55 34.72 11.23
CA CYS A 156 4.89 33.44 11.44
C CYS A 156 3.63 33.32 10.57
N GLN A 157 3.11 32.11 10.46
CA GLN A 157 1.82 31.82 9.88
C GLN A 157 1.19 30.59 10.53
N HIS A 158 -0.14 30.55 10.55
CA HIS A 158 -0.91 29.43 11.05
C HIS A 158 -0.92 28.26 10.07
N VAL A 159 -0.79 27.04 10.58
CA VAL A 159 -0.96 25.80 9.81
C VAL A 159 -2.26 25.15 10.25
N ARG A 160 -3.18 24.98 9.31
CA ARG A 160 -4.51 24.41 9.55
C ARG A 160 -4.72 23.15 8.72
N ILE A 161 -5.59 22.26 9.20
CA ILE A 161 -6.10 21.11 8.44
C ILE A 161 -7.63 21.16 8.45
N MET A 162 -8.27 21.30 7.29
CA MET A 162 -9.73 21.51 7.23
C MET A 162 -10.18 22.71 8.08
N SER A 163 -9.41 23.79 8.04
CA SER A 163 -9.57 25.01 8.83
C SER A 163 -9.44 24.83 10.36
N ILE A 164 -9.09 23.63 10.84
CA ILE A 164 -8.81 23.38 12.26
C ILE A 164 -7.32 23.68 12.52
N PRO A 165 -6.98 24.42 13.58
CA PRO A 165 -5.58 24.66 13.95
C PRO A 165 -4.80 23.35 14.13
N PHE A 166 -3.67 23.25 13.43
CA PHE A 166 -2.85 22.04 13.37
C PHE A 166 -1.43 22.29 13.89
N GLY A 167 -0.89 23.48 13.66
CA GLY A 167 0.43 23.86 14.12
C GLY A 167 0.75 25.30 13.76
N GLU A 168 1.94 25.72 14.13
CA GLU A 168 2.45 27.05 13.83
C GLU A 168 3.82 26.93 13.18
N GLN A 169 4.11 27.82 12.24
CA GLN A 169 5.45 27.92 11.66
C GLN A 169 5.92 29.36 11.61
N CYS A 170 7.21 29.55 11.84
CA CYS A 170 7.86 30.85 11.78
C CYS A 170 9.13 30.77 10.95
N LEU A 171 9.40 31.83 10.20
CA LEU A 171 10.62 32.02 9.43
C LEU A 171 11.33 33.25 9.98
N TRP A 172 12.62 33.12 10.27
CA TRP A 172 13.47 34.26 10.59
C TRP A 172 14.84 34.13 9.94
N ALA A 173 15.54 35.25 9.84
CA ALA A 173 16.90 35.30 9.33
C ALA A 173 17.82 36.11 10.25
N PHE A 174 19.07 35.66 10.36
CA PHE A 174 20.12 36.38 11.06
C PHE A 174 21.45 36.25 10.32
N ARG A 175 22.42 37.12 10.66
CA ARG A 175 23.77 37.07 10.08
C ARG A 175 24.44 35.75 10.43
N SER A 176 25.01 35.09 9.44
CA SER A 176 25.67 33.80 9.68
C SER A 176 26.82 33.96 10.67
N THR A 177 26.83 33.12 11.71
CA THR A 177 27.91 33.05 12.70
C THR A 177 29.07 32.17 12.23
N VAL A 178 28.86 31.39 11.17
CA VAL A 178 29.82 30.39 10.65
C VAL A 178 30.71 30.98 9.55
N SER A 179 30.19 31.93 8.77
CA SER A 179 30.94 32.59 7.70
C SER A 179 31.27 34.04 8.05
N SER A 180 32.51 34.47 7.80
CA SER A 180 32.97 35.85 8.02
C SER A 180 32.48 36.85 6.96
N SER A 181 31.79 36.39 5.91
CA SER A 181 31.22 37.25 4.87
C SER A 181 30.01 38.02 5.40
N SER A 182 30.02 39.34 5.22
CA SER A 182 28.89 40.22 5.56
C SER A 182 27.64 39.99 4.71
N SER A 183 27.73 39.18 3.65
CA SER A 183 26.64 38.89 2.71
C SER A 183 25.93 37.56 2.99
N CYS A 184 26.42 36.77 3.94
CA CYS A 184 25.85 35.47 4.28
C CYS A 184 24.79 35.59 5.39
N TRP A 185 23.61 35.06 5.10
CA TRP A 185 22.47 35.03 6.02
C TRP A 185 22.04 33.59 6.28
N THR A 186 21.77 33.28 7.54
CA THR A 186 21.20 31.99 7.93
C THR A 186 19.70 32.19 8.11
N PHE A 187 18.93 31.46 7.29
CA PHE A 187 17.48 31.37 7.40
C PHE A 187 17.14 30.17 8.25
N VAL A 188 16.15 30.33 9.14
CA VAL A 188 15.65 29.25 9.98
C VAL A 188 14.14 29.23 9.92
N GLN A 189 13.60 28.06 9.60
CA GLN A 189 12.19 27.76 9.77
C GLN A 189 12.03 26.96 11.06
N GLY A 190 11.20 27.45 11.98
CA GLY A 190 10.75 26.71 13.15
C GLY A 190 9.31 26.29 12.99
N ILE A 191 8.99 25.05 13.34
CA ILE A 191 7.64 24.50 13.31
C ILE A 191 7.31 23.93 14.69
N VAL A 192 6.08 24.19 15.16
CA VAL A 192 5.49 23.52 16.32
C VAL A 192 4.20 22.85 15.90
N ASN A 193 4.11 21.55 16.13
CA ASN A 193 2.89 20.79 15.87
C ASN A 193 2.00 20.82 17.11
N TRP A 194 0.73 21.19 16.94
CA TRP A 194 -0.22 21.22 18.04
C TRP A 194 -0.69 19.80 18.34
N HIS A 195 -0.14 19.25 19.41
CA HIS A 195 -0.52 17.94 19.87
C HIS A 195 -1.51 18.04 21.02
N ASN A 196 -2.74 17.60 20.76
CA ASN A 196 -3.65 17.24 21.83
C ASN A 196 -3.26 15.84 22.34
N HIS A 197 -2.94 15.69 23.62
CA HIS A 197 -2.64 14.38 24.22
C HIS A 197 -3.75 13.35 23.94
N ALA A 198 -5.02 13.79 23.96
CA ALA A 198 -6.13 12.91 23.62
C ALA A 198 -6.07 12.44 22.16
N ALA A 199 -5.66 13.31 21.22
CA ALA A 199 -5.51 12.95 19.82
C ALA A 199 -4.35 11.95 19.60
N LEU A 200 -3.23 12.12 20.31
CA LEU A 200 -2.11 11.16 20.26
C LEU A 200 -2.51 9.77 20.77
N TRP A 201 -3.23 9.70 21.89
CA TRP A 201 -3.76 8.44 22.40
C TRP A 201 -4.82 7.84 21.47
N ALA A 202 -5.71 8.67 20.92
CA ALA A 202 -6.70 8.24 19.94
C ALA A 202 -6.03 7.64 18.69
N LYS A 203 -4.96 8.24 18.18
CA LYS A 203 -4.14 7.74 17.07
C LYS A 203 -3.50 6.39 17.39
N LEU A 204 -2.96 6.21 18.60
CA LEU A 204 -2.41 4.92 19.05
C LEU A 204 -3.49 3.83 19.15
N VAL A 205 -4.62 4.14 19.79
CA VAL A 205 -5.76 3.21 19.91
C VAL A 205 -6.30 2.84 18.53
N TYR A 206 -6.40 3.82 17.62
CA TYR A 206 -6.79 3.61 16.24
C TYR A 206 -5.85 2.63 15.52
N ARG A 207 -4.52 2.81 15.65
CA ARG A 207 -3.53 1.91 15.03
C ARG A 207 -3.57 0.50 15.60
N ILE A 208 -3.73 0.35 16.91
CA ILE A 208 -3.90 -0.96 17.55
C ILE A 208 -5.18 -1.63 17.04
N GLY A 209 -6.28 -0.88 16.98
CA GLY A 209 -7.55 -1.34 16.42
C GLY A 209 -7.43 -1.74 14.95
N LEU A 210 -6.72 -0.96 14.14
CA LEU A 210 -6.45 -1.23 12.73
C LEU A 210 -5.59 -2.50 12.56
N THR A 211 -4.55 -2.69 13.38
CA THR A 211 -3.77 -3.93 13.40
C THR A 211 -4.66 -5.13 13.73
N GLY A 212 -5.50 -5.03 14.76
CA GLY A 212 -6.46 -6.07 15.12
C GLY A 212 -7.46 -6.37 14.00
N TYR A 213 -7.97 -5.33 13.34
CA TYR A 213 -8.88 -5.44 12.20
C TYR A 213 -8.20 -6.15 11.01
N VAL A 214 -6.97 -5.75 10.64
CA VAL A 214 -6.18 -6.40 9.59
C VAL A 214 -5.93 -7.89 9.90
N CYS A 215 -5.58 -8.22 11.15
CA CYS A 215 -5.45 -9.61 11.60
C CYS A 215 -6.75 -10.40 11.45
N ARG A 216 -7.89 -9.79 11.84
CA ARG A 216 -9.21 -10.40 11.67
C ARG A 216 -9.51 -10.68 10.20
N GLU A 217 -9.31 -9.69 9.32
CA GLU A 217 -9.57 -9.84 7.89
C GLU A 217 -8.64 -10.88 7.24
N MET A 218 -7.37 -10.97 7.64
CA MET A 218 -6.46 -12.05 7.22
C MET A 218 -6.98 -13.43 7.64
N TYR A 219 -7.49 -13.55 8.86
CA TYR A 219 -8.02 -14.81 9.32
C TYR A 219 -9.32 -15.19 8.59
N THR A 220 -10.29 -14.28 8.56
CA THR A 220 -11.65 -14.54 8.03
C THR A 220 -11.69 -14.69 6.51
N GLN A 221 -10.85 -13.93 5.78
CA GLN A 221 -10.88 -13.92 4.32
C GLN A 221 -9.81 -14.81 3.67
N TYR A 222 -8.84 -15.32 4.43
CA TYR A 222 -7.71 -16.09 3.89
C TYR A 222 -7.42 -17.38 4.67
N TYR A 223 -6.94 -17.27 5.92
CA TYR A 223 -6.41 -18.43 6.63
C TYR A 223 -7.46 -19.47 7.04
N VAL A 224 -8.69 -19.05 7.37
CA VAL A 224 -9.75 -19.99 7.74
C VAL A 224 -10.07 -20.98 6.60
N HIS A 225 -9.88 -20.55 5.35
CA HIS A 225 -10.15 -21.37 4.16
C HIS A 225 -9.16 -22.53 4.01
N TYR A 226 -7.93 -22.40 4.51
CA TYR A 226 -6.96 -23.50 4.54
C TYR A 226 -7.36 -24.62 5.51
N ARG A 227 -8.00 -24.28 6.63
CA ARG A 227 -8.52 -25.27 7.59
C ARG A 227 -9.64 -26.11 6.96
N VAL A 228 -10.55 -25.46 6.23
CA VAL A 228 -11.63 -26.15 5.50
C VAL A 228 -11.05 -27.04 4.39
N LEU A 229 -10.01 -26.58 3.69
CA LEU A 229 -9.32 -27.36 2.67
C LEU A 229 -8.71 -28.64 3.23
N ALA A 230 -7.95 -28.53 4.33
CA ALA A 230 -7.32 -29.67 4.98
C ALA A 230 -8.36 -30.69 5.47
N ALA A 231 -9.45 -30.22 6.09
CA ALA A 231 -10.55 -31.09 6.52
C ALA A 231 -11.20 -31.84 5.34
N ASN A 232 -11.48 -31.14 4.23
CA ASN A 232 -12.04 -31.76 3.02
C ASN A 232 -11.11 -32.83 2.42
N PHE A 233 -9.79 -32.61 2.47
CA PHE A 233 -8.82 -33.60 1.99
C PHE A 233 -8.75 -34.86 2.87
N ILE A 234 -8.88 -34.71 4.18
CA ILE A 234 -8.95 -35.85 5.12
C ILE A 234 -10.27 -36.62 4.91
N ASP A 235 -11.40 -35.92 4.96
CA ASP A 235 -12.73 -36.53 4.99
C ASP A 235 -13.15 -37.15 3.65
N LEU A 236 -12.80 -36.50 2.53
CA LEU A 236 -13.34 -36.84 1.20
C LEU A 236 -12.23 -37.34 0.27
N GLY A 237 -11.04 -36.76 0.37
CA GLY A 237 -9.93 -37.01 -0.53
C GLY A 237 -10.21 -36.55 -1.97
N LEU A 238 -9.29 -36.85 -2.87
CA LEU A 238 -9.43 -36.55 -4.30
C LEU A 238 -10.16 -37.69 -5.04
N ARG A 239 -10.65 -37.40 -6.26
CA ARG A 239 -11.30 -38.41 -7.13
C ARG A 239 -10.37 -39.60 -7.41
N ASP A 240 -9.08 -39.32 -7.61
CA ASP A 240 -8.05 -40.34 -7.72
C ASP A 240 -7.69 -40.89 -6.33
N ARG A 241 -8.13 -42.12 -6.06
CA ARG A 241 -7.91 -42.81 -4.78
C ARG A 241 -6.47 -43.29 -4.59
N THR A 242 -5.62 -43.24 -5.61
CA THR A 242 -4.20 -43.61 -5.50
C THR A 242 -3.35 -42.52 -4.83
N LEU A 243 -3.90 -41.31 -4.72
CA LEU A 243 -3.28 -40.18 -4.03
C LEU A 243 -3.49 -40.31 -2.52
N MET A 244 -2.40 -40.54 -1.79
CA MET A 244 -2.43 -40.83 -0.36
C MET A 244 -1.89 -39.69 0.49
N THR A 245 -0.89 -38.96 -0.02
CA THR A 245 -0.30 -37.82 0.70
C THR A 245 -0.55 -36.53 -0.07
N LEU A 246 -1.13 -35.54 0.60
CA LEU A 246 -1.47 -34.23 0.04
C LEU A 246 -0.70 -33.17 0.79
N GLU A 247 0.27 -32.55 0.12
CA GLU A 247 1.09 -31.49 0.70
C GLU A 247 0.58 -30.11 0.28
N ILE A 248 0.21 -29.29 1.26
CA ILE A 248 -0.34 -27.95 1.07
C ILE A 248 0.77 -26.89 1.16
N TYR A 249 0.84 -26.06 0.12
CA TYR A 249 1.71 -24.90 0.02
C TYR A 249 0.86 -23.64 0.16
N VAL A 250 0.97 -23.00 1.32
CA VAL A 250 0.24 -21.77 1.66
C VAL A 250 0.77 -20.61 0.84
N GLY A 251 -0.13 -19.87 0.19
CA GLY A 251 0.17 -18.62 -0.51
C GLY A 251 0.29 -17.41 0.44
N ASP A 252 0.15 -16.22 -0.15
CA ASP A 252 0.32 -14.92 0.49
C ASP A 252 -1.02 -14.16 0.59
N PRO A 253 -1.44 -13.73 1.81
CA PRO A 253 -2.68 -12.95 2.00
C PRO A 253 -2.63 -11.51 1.48
N THR A 254 -1.48 -11.00 1.04
CA THR A 254 -1.25 -9.59 0.71
C THR A 254 -2.31 -9.04 -0.26
N SER A 255 -2.45 -9.64 -1.45
CA SER A 255 -3.43 -9.16 -2.44
C SER A 255 -4.87 -9.20 -1.94
N VAL A 256 -5.17 -10.13 -1.04
CA VAL A 256 -6.49 -10.29 -0.45
C VAL A 256 -6.85 -9.14 0.50
N ILE A 257 -5.88 -8.68 1.29
CA ILE A 257 -6.06 -7.62 2.28
C ILE A 257 -5.97 -6.23 1.65
N LEU A 258 -4.99 -6.02 0.77
CA LEU A 258 -4.80 -4.73 0.11
C LEU A 258 -5.97 -4.35 -0.80
N SER A 259 -6.70 -5.35 -1.30
CA SER A 259 -7.89 -5.14 -2.13
C SER A 259 -9.15 -4.82 -1.29
N ASN A 260 -9.11 -4.90 0.04
CA ASN A 260 -10.24 -4.57 0.91
C ASN A 260 -10.38 -3.05 1.06
N MET A 261 -11.55 -2.51 0.69
CA MET A 261 -11.83 -1.06 0.69
C MET A 261 -11.68 -0.44 2.09
N CYS A 262 -12.20 -1.09 3.12
CA CYS A 262 -12.15 -0.56 4.47
C CYS A 262 -10.71 -0.54 5.01
N VAL A 263 -9.92 -1.57 4.67
CA VAL A 263 -8.51 -1.63 5.07
C VAL A 263 -7.72 -0.52 4.37
N SER A 264 -7.80 -0.42 3.03
CA SER A 264 -7.04 0.59 2.30
C SER A 264 -7.44 2.01 2.69
N LEU A 265 -8.73 2.30 2.84
CA LEU A 265 -9.22 3.59 3.34
C LEU A 265 -8.69 3.90 4.74
N ALA A 266 -8.71 2.93 5.66
CA ALA A 266 -8.19 3.14 7.01
C ALA A 266 -6.70 3.49 7.01
N PHE A 267 -5.89 2.87 6.15
CA PHE A 267 -4.48 3.25 6.01
C PHE A 267 -4.26 4.63 5.37
N VAL A 268 -5.11 5.05 4.44
CA VAL A 268 -5.07 6.42 3.90
C VAL A 268 -5.38 7.43 5.00
N LEU A 269 -6.43 7.18 5.80
CA LEU A 269 -6.78 8.02 6.93
C LEU A 269 -5.70 8.04 8.02
N ASP A 270 -5.07 6.90 8.32
CA ASP A 270 -3.92 6.83 9.23
C ASP A 270 -2.77 7.75 8.77
N PHE A 271 -2.50 7.78 7.46
CA PHE A 271 -1.51 8.66 6.89
C PHE A 271 -1.91 10.14 7.00
N TRP A 272 -3.18 10.47 6.74
CA TRP A 272 -3.71 11.83 6.87
C TRP A 272 -3.66 12.34 8.31
N PHE A 273 -3.98 11.50 9.30
CA PHE A 273 -3.83 11.80 10.73
C PHE A 273 -2.35 11.89 11.18
N SER A 274 -1.41 11.67 10.26
CA SER A 274 0.03 11.79 10.48
C SER A 274 0.64 12.94 9.68
N ALA A 275 -0.16 13.95 9.33
CA ALA A 275 0.26 15.11 8.55
C ALA A 275 1.48 15.84 9.14
N ASP A 276 1.66 15.78 10.46
CA ASP A 276 2.79 16.34 11.22
C ASP A 276 4.12 15.69 10.82
N ALA A 277 4.19 14.37 10.95
CA ALA A 277 5.38 13.60 10.59
C ALA A 277 5.56 13.47 9.08
N VAL A 278 4.47 13.55 8.30
CA VAL A 278 4.55 13.70 6.84
C VAL A 278 5.21 15.03 6.49
N GLY A 279 4.81 16.13 7.12
CA GLY A 279 5.41 17.44 6.92
C GLY A 279 6.90 17.42 7.21
N GLU A 280 7.31 16.84 8.33
CA GLU A 280 8.71 16.63 8.69
C GLU A 280 9.47 15.79 7.63
N SER A 281 8.86 14.71 7.16
CA SER A 281 9.45 13.86 6.11
C SER A 281 9.64 14.61 4.80
N ILE A 282 8.72 15.52 4.43
CA ILE A 282 8.85 16.37 3.24
C ILE A 282 10.04 17.33 3.39
N VAL A 283 10.21 17.94 4.57
CA VAL A 283 11.38 18.77 4.87
C VAL A 283 12.68 17.96 4.73
N GLN A 284 12.71 16.74 5.29
CA GLN A 284 13.86 15.84 5.18
C GLN A 284 14.17 15.42 3.73
N ILE A 285 13.14 15.18 2.90
CA ILE A 285 13.30 14.85 1.48
C ILE A 285 13.83 16.05 0.69
N SER A 286 13.45 17.28 1.04
CA SER A 286 13.84 18.50 0.31
C SER A 286 15.35 18.82 0.35
N GLN A 287 16.11 18.10 1.17
CA GLN A 287 17.56 18.27 1.34
C GLN A 287 18.28 16.95 1.09
N LEU A 288 19.50 17.03 0.52
CA LEU A 288 20.37 15.87 0.26
C LEU A 288 21.67 15.92 1.07
N GLU A 289 21.76 16.85 2.01
CA GLU A 289 22.97 17.14 2.79
C GLU A 289 23.11 16.13 3.97
N SER A 290 22.00 15.67 4.54
CA SER A 290 21.93 14.58 5.53
C SER A 290 21.28 13.33 4.92
N VAL A 291 22.12 12.39 4.46
CA VAL A 291 21.69 11.11 3.88
C VAL A 291 20.86 10.25 4.85
N PRO A 292 21.19 10.14 6.15
CA PRO A 292 20.39 9.35 7.09
C PRO A 292 18.94 9.84 7.20
N ASP A 293 18.74 11.16 7.31
CA ASP A 293 17.40 11.75 7.43
C ASP A 293 16.62 11.58 6.12
N PHE A 294 17.29 11.75 4.98
CA PHE A 294 16.70 11.49 3.67
C PHE A 294 16.21 10.04 3.52
N VAL A 295 17.05 9.06 3.90
CA VAL A 295 16.67 7.63 3.82
C VAL A 295 15.53 7.31 4.81
N ALA A 296 15.56 7.86 6.02
CA ALA A 296 14.49 7.69 6.99
C ALA A 296 13.15 8.25 6.46
N ALA A 297 13.17 9.43 5.85
CA ALA A 297 12.01 10.05 5.23
C ALA A 297 11.47 9.25 4.04
N LEU A 298 12.33 8.69 3.20
CA LEU A 298 11.91 7.78 2.12
C LEU A 298 11.23 6.52 2.66
N LEU A 299 11.82 5.91 3.70
CA LEU A 299 11.23 4.72 4.34
C LEU A 299 9.88 5.03 4.98
N TYR A 300 9.71 6.19 5.60
CA TYR A 300 8.42 6.66 6.11
C TYR A 300 7.41 6.88 4.98
N SER A 301 7.86 7.52 3.89
CA SER A 301 7.05 7.79 2.70
C SER A 301 6.59 6.54 1.96
N SER A 302 7.18 5.36 2.21
CA SER A 302 6.67 4.09 1.68
C SER A 302 5.21 3.80 2.05
N ARG A 303 4.68 4.44 3.11
CA ARG A 303 3.26 4.39 3.49
C ARG A 303 2.33 4.95 2.40
N THR A 304 2.83 5.79 1.51
CA THR A 304 2.06 6.31 0.35
C THR A 304 1.64 5.21 -0.64
N ALA A 305 2.21 4.00 -0.56
CA ALA A 305 1.75 2.85 -1.34
C ALA A 305 0.24 2.56 -1.15
N TRP A 306 -0.30 2.88 0.04
CA TRP A 306 -1.73 2.75 0.33
C TRP A 306 -2.61 3.66 -0.53
N PHE A 307 -2.10 4.80 -1.02
CA PHE A 307 -2.80 5.65 -1.97
C PHE A 307 -3.04 4.93 -3.30
N GLY A 308 -2.04 4.15 -3.75
CA GLY A 308 -2.17 3.31 -4.94
C GLY A 308 -3.21 2.21 -4.76
N TYR A 309 -3.14 1.47 -3.65
CA TYR A 309 -4.10 0.39 -3.37
C TYR A 309 -5.54 0.92 -3.21
N PHE A 310 -5.72 2.02 -2.49
CA PHE A 310 -7.02 2.66 -2.35
C PHE A 310 -7.55 3.14 -3.70
N THR A 311 -6.74 3.84 -4.49
CA THR A 311 -7.12 4.33 -5.83
C THR A 311 -7.47 3.18 -6.77
N MET A 312 -6.70 2.09 -6.79
CA MET A 312 -7.01 0.89 -7.56
C MET A 312 -8.35 0.27 -7.14
N ARG A 313 -8.65 0.25 -5.84
CA ARG A 313 -9.90 -0.29 -5.32
C ARG A 313 -11.09 0.60 -5.68
N VAL A 314 -10.96 1.92 -5.57
CA VAL A 314 -12.00 2.88 -5.99
C VAL A 314 -12.22 2.79 -7.49
N ALA A 315 -11.16 2.80 -8.30
CA ALA A 315 -11.23 2.71 -9.77
C ALA A 315 -11.83 1.39 -10.27
N THR A 316 -11.75 0.31 -9.49
CA THR A 316 -12.44 -0.94 -9.82
C THR A 316 -13.95 -0.74 -9.96
N MET A 317 -14.58 0.14 -9.17
CA MET A 317 -16.03 0.38 -9.23
C MET A 317 -16.50 0.92 -10.59
N PRO A 318 -15.98 2.05 -11.13
CA PRO A 318 -16.35 2.52 -12.46
C PRO A 318 -15.91 1.55 -13.56
N ILE A 319 -14.75 0.89 -13.44
CA ILE A 319 -14.30 -0.11 -14.41
C ILE A 319 -15.33 -1.24 -14.56
N LYS A 320 -15.83 -1.78 -13.45
CA LYS A 320 -16.87 -2.83 -13.44
C LYS A 320 -18.21 -2.29 -13.93
N ARG A 321 -18.58 -1.06 -13.51
CA ARG A 321 -19.84 -0.39 -13.89
C ARG A 321 -19.94 -0.14 -15.39
N TRP A 322 -18.83 0.22 -16.04
CA TRP A 322 -18.76 0.55 -17.47
C TRP A 322 -18.17 -0.58 -18.34
N HIS A 323 -17.89 -1.73 -17.75
CA HIS A 323 -17.35 -2.91 -18.43
C HIS A 323 -16.01 -2.67 -19.14
N TYR A 324 -15.10 -1.92 -18.51
CA TYR A 324 -13.76 -1.62 -19.02
C TYR A 324 -12.68 -2.60 -18.55
N GLU A 325 -13.05 -3.75 -17.98
CA GLU A 325 -12.11 -4.75 -17.46
C GLU A 325 -11.12 -5.24 -18.54
N ALA A 326 -11.55 -5.26 -19.80
CA ALA A 326 -10.71 -5.67 -20.93
C ALA A 326 -9.53 -4.72 -21.19
N TYR A 327 -9.63 -3.45 -20.79
CA TYR A 327 -8.61 -2.42 -21.03
C TYR A 327 -7.55 -2.33 -19.93
N VAL A 328 -7.77 -3.01 -18.81
CA VAL A 328 -6.83 -3.05 -17.69
C VAL A 328 -6.17 -4.41 -17.57
N SER A 329 -5.09 -4.46 -16.79
CA SER A 329 -4.39 -5.68 -16.42
C SER A 329 -4.19 -5.72 -14.91
N PRO A 330 -4.40 -6.89 -14.28
CA PRO A 330 -4.12 -7.04 -12.85
C PRO A 330 -2.64 -6.80 -12.57
N LEU A 331 -2.37 -6.05 -11.51
CA LEU A 331 -1.02 -5.70 -11.07
C LEU A 331 -0.64 -6.46 -9.79
N ASP A 332 0.61 -6.90 -9.73
CA ASP A 332 1.20 -7.46 -8.52
C ASP A 332 1.33 -6.33 -7.46
N PRO A 333 0.71 -6.48 -6.27
CA PRO A 333 0.79 -5.45 -5.24
C PRO A 333 2.21 -5.12 -4.80
N THR A 334 3.15 -6.07 -4.87
CA THR A 334 4.56 -5.83 -4.56
C THR A 334 5.21 -4.92 -5.60
N VAL A 335 4.90 -5.13 -6.88
CA VAL A 335 5.40 -4.28 -7.97
C VAL A 335 4.82 -2.87 -7.84
N VAL A 336 3.55 -2.75 -7.46
CA VAL A 336 2.91 -1.46 -7.18
C VAL A 336 3.60 -0.73 -6.02
N ALA A 337 3.88 -1.41 -4.91
CA ALA A 337 4.60 -0.82 -3.78
C ALA A 337 6.00 -0.33 -4.18
N ILE A 338 6.75 -1.13 -4.93
CA ILE A 338 8.09 -0.75 -5.41
C ILE A 338 8.00 0.46 -6.34
N ALA A 339 7.05 0.45 -7.28
CA ALA A 339 6.87 1.56 -8.21
C ALA A 339 6.52 2.87 -7.49
N ILE A 340 5.59 2.82 -6.51
CA ILE A 340 5.23 3.99 -5.70
C ILE A 340 6.40 4.46 -4.86
N PHE A 341 7.14 3.55 -4.22
CA PHE A 341 8.32 3.90 -3.44
C PHE A 341 9.38 4.63 -4.29
N CYS A 342 9.65 4.13 -5.51
CA CYS A 342 10.58 4.76 -6.44
C CYS A 342 10.06 6.07 -7.05
N PHE A 343 8.74 6.26 -7.11
CA PHE A 343 8.11 7.46 -7.67
C PHE A 343 7.94 8.58 -6.63
N ALA A 344 7.41 8.26 -5.45
CA ALA A 344 6.97 9.23 -4.46
C ALA A 344 8.13 10.12 -3.96
N GLY A 345 9.28 9.55 -3.62
CA GLY A 345 10.44 10.33 -3.16
C GLY A 345 10.91 11.37 -4.19
N PRO A 346 11.27 10.97 -5.43
CA PRO A 346 11.63 11.90 -6.49
C PRO A 346 10.53 12.90 -6.84
N PHE A 347 9.26 12.47 -6.80
CA PHE A 347 8.13 13.36 -7.02
C PHE A 347 8.10 14.47 -5.97
N MET A 348 8.10 14.13 -4.68
CA MET A 348 8.14 15.10 -3.58
C MET A 348 9.39 15.99 -3.63
N TYR A 349 10.55 15.43 -3.98
CA TYR A 349 11.78 16.20 -4.17
C TYR A 349 11.60 17.27 -5.26
N LEU A 350 11.10 16.88 -6.44
CA LEU A 350 10.86 17.83 -7.53
C LEU A 350 9.85 18.91 -7.14
N GLN A 351 8.80 18.58 -6.39
CA GLN A 351 7.84 19.56 -5.89
C GLN A 351 8.47 20.57 -4.92
N THR A 352 9.43 20.13 -4.10
CA THR A 352 10.06 20.95 -3.05
C THR A 352 11.27 21.73 -3.53
N THR A 353 11.87 21.40 -4.67
CA THR A 353 13.11 22.06 -5.14
C THR A 353 12.99 22.78 -6.49
N THR A 354 11.83 22.71 -7.16
CA THR A 354 11.64 23.32 -8.49
C THR A 354 10.48 24.32 -8.49
N SER A 355 10.31 25.03 -9.61
CA SER A 355 9.18 25.94 -9.82
C SER A 355 7.81 25.26 -9.74
N PHE A 356 7.74 23.92 -9.76
CA PHE A 356 6.50 23.19 -9.49
C PHE A 356 5.91 23.52 -8.11
N MET A 357 6.73 23.95 -7.16
CA MET A 357 6.31 24.45 -5.85
C MET A 357 5.23 25.53 -5.93
N ALA A 358 5.22 26.36 -6.98
CA ALA A 358 4.20 27.40 -7.16
C ALA A 358 2.77 26.83 -7.22
N VAL A 359 2.60 25.64 -7.81
CA VAL A 359 1.29 24.94 -7.85
C VAL A 359 0.86 24.55 -6.44
N VAL A 360 1.79 24.00 -5.65
CA VAL A 360 1.55 23.62 -4.25
C VAL A 360 1.18 24.84 -3.41
N HIS A 361 1.89 25.96 -3.60
CA HIS A 361 1.57 27.18 -2.87
C HIS A 361 0.15 27.69 -3.16
N SER A 362 -0.29 27.65 -4.42
CA SER A 362 -1.67 28.01 -4.75
C SER A 362 -2.70 27.09 -4.10
N MET A 363 -2.35 25.82 -3.85
CA MET A 363 -3.24 24.87 -3.18
C MET A 363 -3.37 25.15 -1.67
N TRP A 364 -2.33 25.65 -1.00
CA TRP A 364 -2.38 26.02 0.42
C TRP A 364 -3.42 27.09 0.75
N GLU A 365 -3.78 27.91 -0.25
CA GLU A 365 -4.67 29.06 -0.10
C GLU A 365 -6.13 28.72 -0.39
N LEU A 366 -6.43 27.56 -0.99
CA LEU A 366 -7.73 27.25 -1.58
C LEU A 366 -8.90 27.30 -0.56
N TRP A 367 -8.63 26.96 0.70
CA TRP A 367 -9.63 26.89 1.78
C TRP A 367 -9.43 27.99 2.83
N ILE A 368 -8.60 29.00 2.56
CA ILE A 368 -8.38 30.12 3.46
C ILE A 368 -9.35 31.26 3.13
N PRO A 369 -10.11 31.79 4.10
CA PRO A 369 -10.93 32.98 3.90
C PRO A 369 -10.08 34.18 3.48
N ALA A 370 -10.61 35.04 2.61
CA ALA A 370 -9.90 36.22 2.11
C ALA A 370 -9.46 37.20 3.23
N ALA A 371 -10.15 37.21 4.37
CA ALA A 371 -9.80 38.04 5.52
C ALA A 371 -8.52 37.60 6.23
N GLU A 372 -8.14 36.32 6.12
CA GLU A 372 -6.93 35.73 6.71
C GLU A 372 -5.85 35.47 5.65
N ALA A 373 -6.00 36.07 4.47
CA ALA A 373 -5.07 35.88 3.36
C ALA A 373 -3.67 36.36 3.76
N GLY A 374 -2.70 35.44 3.73
CA GLY A 374 -1.32 35.70 4.14
C GLY A 374 -1.02 35.44 5.61
N GLU A 375 -2.02 35.03 6.41
CA GLU A 375 -1.85 34.69 7.83
C GLU A 375 -1.82 33.18 8.09
N ALA A 376 -2.43 32.39 7.20
CA ALA A 376 -2.60 30.96 7.37
C ALA A 376 -2.42 30.17 6.07
N ILE A 377 -2.16 28.86 6.22
CA ILE A 377 -2.25 27.86 5.16
C ILE A 377 -3.18 26.71 5.60
N ASP A 378 -3.90 26.12 4.65
CA ASP A 378 -4.65 24.88 4.89
C ASP A 378 -3.97 23.72 4.16
N VAL A 379 -3.60 22.68 4.90
CA VAL A 379 -2.81 21.59 4.33
C VAL A 379 -3.64 20.55 3.56
N MET A 380 -4.95 20.53 3.77
CA MET A 380 -5.80 19.46 3.28
C MET A 380 -5.94 19.41 1.75
N PRO A 381 -6.03 20.53 1.00
CA PRO A 381 -6.02 20.50 -0.46
C PRO A 381 -4.78 19.80 -1.04
N VAL A 382 -3.60 20.04 -0.46
CA VAL A 382 -2.35 19.39 -0.89
C VAL A 382 -2.35 17.92 -0.49
N ILE A 383 -2.78 17.56 0.72
CA ILE A 383 -2.89 16.13 1.12
C ILE A 383 -3.80 15.36 0.15
N ALA A 384 -4.92 15.96 -0.26
CA ALA A 384 -5.83 15.37 -1.23
C ALA A 384 -5.18 15.26 -2.62
N SER A 385 -4.50 16.30 -3.09
CA SER A 385 -3.81 16.28 -4.39
C SER A 385 -2.68 15.26 -4.42
N GLU A 386 -1.90 15.13 -3.35
CA GLU A 386 -0.83 14.15 -3.22
C GLU A 386 -1.36 12.72 -3.19
N THR A 387 -2.48 12.49 -2.48
CA THR A 387 -3.15 11.18 -2.46
C THR A 387 -3.56 10.76 -3.87
N ILE A 388 -4.06 11.69 -4.69
CA ILE A 388 -4.42 11.43 -6.09
C ILE A 388 -3.17 11.28 -6.96
N GLY A 389 -2.21 12.20 -6.84
CA GLY A 389 -0.99 12.25 -7.65
C GLY A 389 -0.13 11.00 -7.51
N ILE A 390 -0.02 10.46 -6.30
CA ILE A 390 0.70 9.21 -6.02
C ILE A 390 -0.19 7.97 -6.25
N GLY A 391 -1.51 8.10 -6.11
CA GLY A 391 -2.47 7.00 -6.28
C GLY A 391 -2.81 6.64 -7.73
N VAL A 392 -2.72 7.58 -8.67
CA VAL A 392 -3.04 7.40 -10.10
C VAL A 392 -1.99 6.61 -10.91
N PRO A 393 -0.66 6.73 -10.69
CA PRO A 393 0.36 6.02 -11.47
C PRO A 393 0.14 4.51 -11.63
N PRO A 394 -0.28 3.73 -10.60
CA PRO A 394 -0.63 2.32 -10.77
C PRO A 394 -1.76 2.08 -11.80
N LEU A 395 -2.76 2.96 -11.89
CA LEU A 395 -3.81 2.86 -12.90
C LEU A 395 -3.23 3.04 -14.31
N LEU A 396 -2.45 4.11 -14.51
CA LEU A 396 -1.79 4.39 -15.78
C LEU A 396 -0.88 3.23 -16.18
N PHE A 397 -0.12 2.69 -15.24
CA PHE A 397 0.73 1.52 -15.46
C PHE A 397 -0.09 0.30 -15.90
N SER A 398 -1.25 0.03 -15.29
CA SER A 398 -2.14 -1.06 -15.69
C SER A 398 -2.63 -0.92 -17.15
N PHE A 399 -3.10 0.27 -17.53
CA PHE A 399 -3.56 0.57 -18.90
C PHE A 399 -2.42 0.46 -19.92
N VAL A 400 -1.29 1.10 -19.63
CA VAL A 400 -0.10 1.10 -20.52
C VAL A 400 0.44 -0.32 -20.67
N TYR A 401 0.54 -1.08 -19.59
CA TYR A 401 0.98 -2.48 -19.64
C TYR A 401 0.03 -3.34 -20.48
N LYS A 402 -1.29 -3.16 -20.34
CA LYS A 402 -2.27 -3.89 -21.16
C LYS A 402 -2.14 -3.52 -22.64
N TRP A 403 -1.99 -2.24 -22.96
CA TRP A 403 -1.81 -1.74 -24.31
C TRP A 403 -0.58 -2.34 -24.99
N PHE A 404 0.58 -2.31 -24.31
CA PHE A 404 1.80 -2.95 -24.82
C PHE A 404 1.64 -4.46 -25.02
N LYS A 405 1.01 -5.16 -24.06
CA LYS A 405 0.74 -6.59 -24.17
C LYS A 405 -0.10 -6.89 -25.41
N GLN A 406 -1.20 -6.16 -25.63
CA GLN A 406 -2.06 -6.33 -26.81
C GLN A 406 -1.32 -6.09 -28.13
N HIS A 407 -0.47 -5.06 -28.21
CA HIS A 407 0.35 -4.80 -29.39
C HIS A 407 1.36 -5.92 -29.66
N GLN A 408 2.02 -6.44 -28.63
CA GLN A 408 2.93 -7.58 -28.77
C GLN A 408 2.21 -8.86 -29.23
N PHE A 409 0.97 -9.10 -28.78
CA PHE A 409 0.17 -10.24 -29.23
C PHE A 409 -0.26 -10.11 -30.69
N LYS A 410 -0.67 -8.93 -31.15
CA LYS A 410 -1.01 -8.69 -32.56
C LYS A 410 0.18 -8.93 -33.50
N SER A 411 1.41 -8.66 -33.04
CA SER A 411 2.63 -8.88 -33.83
C SER A 411 3.12 -10.33 -33.89
N ARG A 412 2.64 -11.24 -33.03
CA ARG A 412 3.19 -12.61 -32.88
C ARG A 412 2.29 -13.74 -33.40
N GLY A 413 1.17 -13.42 -34.04
CA GLY A 413 0.31 -14.38 -34.72
C GLY A 413 -0.47 -15.37 -33.82
N PRO A 414 -1.42 -16.14 -34.38
CA PRO A 414 -2.40 -16.96 -33.65
C PRO A 414 -1.86 -18.28 -33.05
N ALA A 415 -0.57 -18.60 -33.21
CA ALA A 415 0.02 -19.90 -32.86
C ALA A 415 0.07 -20.24 -31.35
N ARG A 416 -0.38 -19.33 -30.46
CA ARG A 416 -0.25 -19.46 -29.00
C ARG A 416 -1.52 -19.93 -28.28
N ASN A 417 -2.67 -20.04 -28.97
CA ASN A 417 -3.94 -20.40 -28.34
C ASN A 417 -4.01 -21.87 -27.87
N LEU A 418 -3.23 -22.78 -28.45
CA LEU A 418 -3.17 -24.19 -28.02
C LEU A 418 -2.29 -24.44 -26.78
N LEU A 419 -1.35 -23.53 -26.45
CA LEU A 419 -0.48 -23.62 -25.28
C LEU A 419 -1.05 -22.94 -24.03
N ALA A 420 -2.21 -22.29 -24.15
CA ALA A 420 -2.75 -21.39 -23.13
C ALA A 420 -3.15 -22.08 -21.82
N SER A 421 -3.72 -23.29 -21.86
CA SER A 421 -4.16 -23.98 -20.63
C SER A 421 -2.98 -24.40 -19.73
N THR A 422 -1.82 -24.71 -20.32
CA THR A 422 -0.59 -25.02 -19.58
C THR A 422 0.13 -23.79 -19.03
N MET A 423 -0.15 -22.58 -19.53
CA MET A 423 0.55 -21.37 -19.08
C MET A 423 0.15 -20.93 -17.66
N TYR A 424 -1.11 -21.12 -17.26
CA TYR A 424 -1.58 -20.74 -15.90
C TYR A 424 -0.95 -21.57 -14.78
N ASN A 425 -0.34 -22.69 -15.15
CA ASN A 425 0.26 -23.65 -14.23
C ASN A 425 1.78 -23.47 -14.09
N GLN A 426 2.38 -22.61 -14.89
CA GLN A 426 3.80 -22.31 -14.83
C GLN A 426 4.14 -21.44 -13.61
N VAL A 427 5.29 -21.70 -12.99
CA VAL A 427 5.79 -20.88 -11.87
C VAL A 427 5.96 -19.43 -12.33
N GLU A 428 6.31 -19.21 -13.60
CA GLU A 428 6.43 -17.92 -14.25
C GLU A 428 5.11 -17.15 -14.36
N TYR A 429 3.94 -17.78 -14.16
CA TYR A 429 2.66 -17.07 -14.18
C TYR A 429 2.38 -16.35 -12.86
N ASN A 430 3.01 -16.78 -11.76
CA ASN A 430 2.78 -16.22 -10.41
C ASN A 430 3.31 -14.79 -10.25
N ASP A 431 2.99 -14.15 -9.13
CA ASP A 431 3.50 -12.83 -8.76
C ASP A 431 5.01 -12.89 -8.44
N ILE A 432 5.72 -11.75 -8.53
CA ILE A 432 7.20 -11.70 -8.41
C ILE A 432 7.66 -12.31 -7.08
N ARG A 433 6.96 -11.98 -6.00
CA ARG A 433 7.26 -12.47 -4.65
C ARG A 433 7.18 -13.99 -4.58
N GLN A 434 6.15 -14.58 -5.17
CA GLN A 434 5.97 -16.02 -5.19
C GLN A 434 6.99 -16.69 -6.11
N ARG A 435 7.34 -16.09 -7.25
CA ARG A 435 8.45 -16.60 -8.10
C ARG A 435 9.77 -16.65 -7.36
N VAL A 436 10.09 -15.59 -6.59
CA VAL A 436 11.29 -15.52 -5.75
C VAL A 436 11.23 -16.60 -4.67
N ALA A 437 10.12 -16.74 -3.96
CA ALA A 437 9.94 -17.78 -2.94
C ALA A 437 10.16 -19.19 -3.50
N PHE A 438 9.54 -19.52 -4.63
CA PHE A 438 9.69 -20.81 -5.29
C PHE A 438 11.12 -21.05 -5.80
N HIS A 439 11.83 -19.99 -6.19
CA HIS A 439 13.22 -20.09 -6.61
C HIS A 439 14.15 -20.34 -5.42
N VAL A 440 14.06 -19.51 -4.38
CA VAL A 440 14.92 -19.58 -3.18
C VAL A 440 14.72 -20.88 -2.42
N LEU A 441 13.49 -21.38 -2.34
CA LEU A 441 13.17 -22.65 -1.69
C LEU A 441 13.43 -23.88 -2.57
N GLY A 442 14.00 -23.71 -3.77
CA GLY A 442 14.31 -24.83 -4.68
C GLY A 442 13.08 -25.54 -5.27
N LEU A 443 11.88 -24.97 -5.10
CA LEU A 443 10.61 -25.60 -5.46
C LEU A 443 10.38 -25.63 -6.98
N LYS A 444 11.11 -24.85 -7.78
CA LYS A 444 10.96 -24.87 -9.26
C LYS A 444 11.03 -26.29 -9.85
N ARG A 445 11.98 -27.12 -9.39
CA ARG A 445 12.12 -28.52 -9.83
C ARG A 445 10.99 -29.40 -9.31
N THR A 446 10.53 -29.14 -8.09
CA THR A 446 9.36 -29.79 -7.51
C THR A 446 8.10 -29.46 -8.28
N PHE A 447 8.03 -28.32 -9.00
CA PHE A 447 6.89 -27.84 -9.80
C PHE A 447 7.04 -28.06 -11.33
N THR A 448 7.77 -29.08 -11.79
CA THR A 448 7.78 -29.55 -13.20
C THR A 448 7.27 -30.99 -13.36
N SER A 449 5.96 -31.25 -13.13
CA SER A 449 5.30 -32.58 -13.27
C SER A 449 4.65 -32.75 -14.65
N THR A 450 4.36 -34.01 -15.01
CA THR A 450 3.61 -34.44 -16.20
C THR A 450 2.09 -34.23 -16.11
N SER A 451 1.51 -34.11 -14.90
CA SER A 451 0.08 -33.80 -14.71
C SER A 451 -0.14 -32.62 -13.75
N PHE A 452 -0.86 -31.61 -14.24
CA PHE A 452 -1.24 -30.39 -13.53
C PHE A 452 -2.72 -30.12 -13.74
N GLU A 453 -3.43 -29.87 -12.65
CA GLU A 453 -4.83 -29.48 -12.65
C GLU A 453 -5.00 -28.07 -12.06
N GLY A 454 -5.98 -27.34 -12.58
CA GLY A 454 -6.42 -26.06 -12.05
C GLY A 454 -6.02 -24.83 -12.87
N GLY A 455 -6.23 -23.65 -12.28
CA GLY A 455 -6.10 -22.37 -12.98
C GLY A 455 -7.29 -22.02 -13.88
N THR A 456 -8.42 -22.71 -13.69
CA THR A 456 -9.65 -22.50 -14.47
C THR A 456 -10.16 -21.07 -14.36
N LEU A 457 -10.02 -20.46 -13.19
CA LEU A 457 -10.36 -19.07 -12.94
C LEU A 457 -9.61 -18.10 -13.87
N TYR A 458 -8.28 -18.26 -13.99
CA TYR A 458 -7.46 -17.39 -14.84
C TYR A 458 -7.73 -17.59 -16.33
N ASN A 459 -7.98 -18.83 -16.74
CA ASN A 459 -8.44 -19.14 -18.10
C ASN A 459 -9.78 -18.43 -18.38
N LEU A 460 -10.69 -18.40 -17.40
CA LEU A 460 -11.95 -17.68 -17.54
C LEU A 460 -11.74 -16.16 -17.67
N HIS A 461 -10.85 -15.56 -16.87
CA HIS A 461 -10.53 -14.14 -16.93
C HIS A 461 -9.93 -13.74 -18.30
N ASP A 462 -9.08 -14.59 -18.89
CA ASP A 462 -8.51 -14.33 -20.22
C ASP A 462 -9.54 -14.48 -21.35
N ARG A 463 -10.55 -15.35 -21.18
CA ARG A 463 -11.68 -15.46 -22.12
C ARG A 463 -12.63 -14.27 -22.03
N ASN A 464 -12.93 -13.83 -20.82
CA ASN A 464 -13.76 -12.66 -20.57
C ASN A 464 -13.35 -11.99 -19.25
N ALA A 465 -12.76 -10.80 -19.37
CA ALA A 465 -12.25 -10.05 -18.23
C ALA A 465 -13.34 -9.62 -17.23
N ARG A 466 -14.62 -9.64 -17.61
CA ARG A 466 -15.75 -9.34 -16.72
C ARG A 466 -15.88 -10.32 -15.56
N TYR A 467 -15.35 -11.54 -15.68
CA TYR A 467 -15.34 -12.51 -14.58
C TYR A 467 -14.33 -12.19 -13.48
N ASP A 468 -13.39 -11.26 -13.70
CA ASP A 468 -12.50 -10.80 -12.66
C ASP A 468 -13.25 -9.84 -11.72
N SER A 469 -13.35 -10.20 -10.45
CA SER A 469 -13.95 -9.34 -9.42
C SER A 469 -13.11 -8.09 -9.14
N MET A 470 -11.78 -8.17 -9.36
CA MET A 470 -10.80 -7.14 -8.99
C MET A 470 -9.76 -6.98 -10.11
N PRO A 471 -10.16 -6.46 -11.28
CA PRO A 471 -9.34 -6.47 -12.50
C PRO A 471 -8.01 -5.70 -12.41
N LEU A 472 -7.83 -4.88 -11.37
CA LEU A 472 -6.59 -4.14 -11.10
C LEU A 472 -5.64 -4.89 -10.14
N PHE A 473 -6.11 -5.88 -9.38
CA PHE A 473 -5.31 -6.60 -8.40
C PHE A 473 -4.97 -8.02 -8.89
N SER A 474 -3.69 -8.37 -8.90
CA SER A 474 -3.28 -9.77 -9.08
C SER A 474 -3.54 -10.54 -7.78
N HIS A 475 -4.44 -11.52 -7.85
CA HIS A 475 -4.71 -12.44 -6.74
C HIS A 475 -3.90 -13.74 -6.80
N ARG A 476 -2.94 -13.84 -7.73
CA ARG A 476 -2.15 -15.05 -7.97
C ARG A 476 -1.32 -15.48 -6.77
N SER A 477 -0.74 -14.51 -6.07
CA SER A 477 -0.02 -14.72 -4.81
C SER A 477 -0.88 -15.38 -3.72
N ALA A 478 -2.19 -15.18 -3.73
CA ALA A 478 -3.11 -15.75 -2.74
C ALA A 478 -3.43 -17.24 -2.99
N ASP A 479 -3.16 -17.75 -4.19
CA ASP A 479 -3.49 -19.13 -4.54
C ASP A 479 -2.76 -20.15 -3.65
N CYS A 480 -3.46 -21.24 -3.39
CA CYS A 480 -2.94 -22.41 -2.70
C CYS A 480 -2.42 -23.41 -3.72
N PHE A 481 -1.22 -23.97 -3.49
CA PHE A 481 -0.70 -25.06 -4.31
C PHE A 481 -0.75 -26.37 -3.53
N VAL A 482 -1.14 -27.46 -4.19
CA VAL A 482 -1.20 -28.78 -3.56
C VAL A 482 -0.40 -29.78 -4.38
N ALA A 483 0.57 -30.43 -3.75
CA ALA A 483 1.32 -31.53 -4.34
C ALA A 483 0.73 -32.85 -3.87
N CYS A 484 0.38 -33.73 -4.81
CA CYS A 484 -0.31 -34.98 -4.53
C CYS A 484 0.62 -36.17 -4.82
N TYR A 485 0.87 -36.98 -3.79
CA TYR A 485 1.78 -38.11 -3.85
C TYR A 485 1.06 -39.45 -3.69
N THR A 486 1.58 -40.47 -4.35
CA THR A 486 1.14 -41.87 -4.18
C THR A 486 1.62 -42.44 -2.84
N SER A 487 1.19 -43.66 -2.50
CA SER A 487 1.71 -44.40 -1.34
C SER A 487 3.23 -44.61 -1.39
N LEU A 488 3.82 -44.64 -2.59
CA LEU A 488 5.28 -44.77 -2.81
C LEU A 488 6.02 -43.41 -2.73
N ARG A 489 5.33 -42.33 -2.33
CA ARG A 489 5.84 -40.95 -2.31
C ARG A 489 6.26 -40.42 -3.68
N GLU A 490 5.67 -40.96 -4.75
CA GLU A 490 5.86 -40.43 -6.10
C GLU A 490 4.87 -39.30 -6.36
N LEU A 491 5.36 -38.17 -6.84
CA LEU A 491 4.55 -37.00 -7.17
C LEU A 491 3.75 -37.27 -8.44
N LYS A 492 2.43 -37.43 -8.31
CA LYS A 492 1.56 -37.81 -9.42
C LYS A 492 0.81 -36.63 -10.01
N ALA A 493 0.30 -35.73 -9.17
CA ALA A 493 -0.51 -34.59 -9.59
C ALA A 493 -0.19 -33.34 -8.78
N LYS A 494 -0.46 -32.18 -9.38
CA LYS A 494 -0.36 -30.88 -8.74
C LYS A 494 -1.58 -30.06 -9.04
N MET A 495 -2.04 -29.33 -8.03
CA MET A 495 -3.24 -28.52 -8.13
C MET A 495 -2.93 -27.07 -7.79
N ARG A 496 -3.38 -26.14 -8.62
CA ARG A 496 -3.48 -24.72 -8.29
C ARG A 496 -4.92 -24.45 -7.87
N LEU A 497 -5.09 -23.92 -6.66
CA LEU A 497 -6.40 -23.61 -6.10
C LEU A 497 -6.53 -22.11 -5.90
N SER A 498 -7.57 -21.52 -6.46
CA SER A 498 -7.89 -20.10 -6.35
C SER A 498 -9.12 -19.86 -5.48
N LEU A 499 -9.17 -18.73 -4.78
CA LEU A 499 -10.31 -18.40 -3.94
C LEU A 499 -11.52 -17.98 -4.78
N VAL A 500 -12.70 -18.55 -4.49
CA VAL A 500 -13.98 -18.24 -5.16
C VAL A 500 -14.27 -16.74 -5.16
N ARG A 501 -13.85 -16.01 -4.12
CA ARG A 501 -14.04 -14.56 -4.01
C ARG A 501 -13.47 -13.76 -5.19
N CYS A 502 -12.49 -14.32 -5.90
CA CYS A 502 -11.84 -13.64 -7.02
C CYS A 502 -12.70 -13.70 -8.30
N LEU A 503 -13.71 -14.58 -8.31
CA LEU A 503 -14.70 -14.72 -9.38
C LEU A 503 -15.87 -13.75 -9.18
N ASP A 504 -16.10 -12.88 -10.15
CA ASP A 504 -17.38 -12.23 -10.33
C ASP A 504 -18.34 -13.19 -11.04
N ARG A 505 -19.47 -13.50 -10.40
CA ARG A 505 -20.47 -14.43 -10.95
C ARG A 505 -21.41 -13.77 -11.94
N LEU A 506 -21.35 -12.44 -12.11
CA LEU A 506 -22.17 -11.68 -13.05
C LEU A 506 -23.68 -12.00 -12.92
N GLU A 507 -24.19 -12.12 -11.69
CA GLU A 507 -25.57 -12.54 -11.40
C GLU A 507 -26.65 -11.65 -12.06
N TYR A 508 -26.28 -10.46 -12.50
CA TYR A 508 -27.14 -9.51 -13.19
C TYR A 508 -27.22 -9.72 -14.72
N ASP A 509 -26.37 -10.55 -15.30
CA ASP A 509 -26.29 -10.80 -16.76
C ASP A 509 -26.73 -12.23 -17.07
N ASN A 510 -27.96 -12.41 -17.56
CA ASN A 510 -28.56 -13.73 -17.80
C ASN A 510 -27.76 -14.62 -18.78
N VAL A 511 -26.89 -14.03 -19.61
CA VAL A 511 -26.11 -14.75 -20.62
C VAL A 511 -24.75 -15.19 -20.05
N LEU A 512 -24.14 -14.36 -19.20
CA LEU A 512 -22.81 -14.58 -18.64
C LEU A 512 -22.82 -14.99 -17.17
N ALA A 513 -23.98 -15.09 -16.53
CA ALA A 513 -24.08 -15.46 -15.12
C ALA A 513 -23.50 -16.86 -14.87
N VAL A 514 -22.58 -16.95 -13.93
CA VAL A 514 -22.10 -18.24 -13.40
C VAL A 514 -23.11 -18.73 -12.37
N GLN A 515 -23.84 -19.78 -12.74
CA GLN A 515 -24.87 -20.34 -11.87
C GLN A 515 -24.24 -21.10 -10.70
N LEU A 516 -24.83 -20.98 -9.50
CA LEU A 516 -24.41 -21.78 -8.36
C LEU A 516 -25.11 -23.13 -8.39
N CYS A 517 -24.34 -24.22 -8.41
CA CYS A 517 -24.92 -25.55 -8.32
C CYS A 517 -25.58 -25.75 -6.95
N ARG A 518 -26.83 -26.21 -6.95
CA ARG A 518 -27.57 -26.54 -5.71
C ARG A 518 -27.38 -27.99 -5.29
N THR A 519 -26.88 -28.84 -6.19
CA THR A 519 -26.58 -30.24 -5.92
C THR A 519 -25.36 -30.35 -5.00
N LYS A 520 -25.45 -31.18 -3.96
CA LYS A 520 -24.30 -31.48 -3.09
C LYS A 520 -23.36 -32.45 -3.81
N HIS A 521 -22.33 -31.92 -4.46
CA HIS A 521 -21.30 -32.76 -5.05
C HIS A 521 -20.49 -33.46 -3.96
N LYS A 522 -20.12 -34.73 -4.20
CA LYS A 522 -19.25 -35.50 -3.29
C LYS A 522 -17.78 -35.10 -3.39
N ASP A 523 -17.44 -34.14 -4.25
CA ASP A 523 -16.07 -33.64 -4.42
C ASP A 523 -15.62 -32.78 -3.23
N CYS A 524 -14.31 -32.80 -2.97
CA CYS A 524 -13.66 -32.03 -1.92
C CYS A 524 -13.38 -30.56 -2.30
N LEU A 525 -13.27 -30.29 -3.61
CA LEU A 525 -12.96 -28.98 -4.18
C LEU A 525 -14.14 -28.48 -5.00
N SER A 526 -14.22 -27.16 -5.15
CA SER A 526 -15.19 -26.56 -6.07
C SER A 526 -14.63 -26.58 -7.50
N ARG A 527 -15.49 -26.80 -8.49
CA ARG A 527 -15.12 -26.83 -9.91
C ARG A 527 -15.95 -25.82 -10.69
N LEU A 528 -15.31 -25.16 -11.65
CA LEU A 528 -15.95 -24.21 -12.54
C LEU A 528 -15.91 -24.76 -13.96
N ASP A 529 -17.02 -25.35 -14.39
CA ASP A 529 -17.14 -25.97 -15.71
C ASP A 529 -18.61 -25.95 -16.20
N ALA A 530 -18.85 -26.54 -17.37
CA ALA A 530 -20.17 -26.67 -17.97
C ALA A 530 -20.76 -28.08 -17.75
N THR A 531 -20.27 -28.84 -16.76
CA THR A 531 -20.75 -30.21 -16.57
C THR A 531 -22.20 -30.22 -16.09
N ALA A 532 -23.05 -30.95 -16.81
CA ALA A 532 -24.44 -31.08 -16.42
C ALA A 532 -24.54 -31.82 -15.07
N CYS A 533 -25.46 -31.38 -14.22
CA CYS A 533 -25.82 -32.04 -12.97
C CYS A 533 -27.34 -31.96 -12.75
N GLU A 534 -27.85 -32.56 -11.68
CA GLU A 534 -29.29 -32.61 -11.38
C GLU A 534 -29.95 -31.22 -11.33
N THR A 535 -29.19 -30.17 -11.01
CA THR A 535 -29.70 -28.80 -10.86
C THR A 535 -29.21 -27.82 -11.92
N PHE A 536 -28.37 -28.27 -12.86
CA PHE A 536 -27.82 -27.45 -13.92
C PHE A 536 -27.74 -28.24 -15.23
N VAL A 537 -28.46 -27.77 -16.23
CA VAL A 537 -28.35 -28.25 -17.61
C VAL A 537 -27.81 -27.08 -18.44
N PRO A 538 -26.63 -27.20 -19.06
CA PRO A 538 -26.06 -26.11 -19.85
C PRO A 538 -26.98 -25.79 -21.03
N SER A 539 -27.49 -24.56 -21.07
CA SER A 539 -28.37 -24.08 -22.14
C SER A 539 -27.58 -23.58 -23.36
N SER A 540 -26.29 -23.30 -23.19
CA SER A 540 -25.37 -22.87 -24.24
C SER A 540 -23.94 -23.37 -23.98
N PRO A 541 -23.05 -23.42 -24.99
CA PRO A 541 -21.64 -23.74 -24.81
C PRO A 541 -20.89 -22.76 -23.89
N ALA A 542 -21.45 -21.57 -23.66
CA ALA A 542 -20.91 -20.55 -22.78
C ALA A 542 -21.45 -20.65 -21.34
N SER A 543 -22.43 -21.53 -21.09
CA SER A 543 -23.04 -21.69 -19.77
C SER A 543 -22.02 -22.29 -18.79
N LEU A 544 -21.80 -21.61 -17.67
CA LEU A 544 -20.87 -22.03 -16.63
C LEU A 544 -21.60 -22.22 -15.31
N CYS A 545 -21.21 -23.25 -14.57
CA CYS A 545 -21.72 -23.52 -13.24
C CYS A 545 -20.56 -23.69 -12.25
N LEU A 546 -20.72 -23.09 -11.07
CA LEU A 546 -19.85 -23.32 -9.93
C LEU A 546 -20.38 -24.51 -9.13
N HIS A 547 -19.78 -25.68 -9.37
CA HIS A 547 -20.04 -26.91 -8.64
C HIS A 547 -19.32 -26.86 -7.30
N GLN A 548 -20.05 -26.52 -6.24
CA GLN A 548 -19.47 -26.46 -4.91
C GLN A 548 -19.17 -27.86 -4.37
N GLY A 549 -17.97 -28.02 -3.77
CA GLY A 549 -17.64 -29.23 -3.01
C GLY A 549 -18.55 -29.45 -1.80
N LYS A 550 -18.53 -30.65 -1.22
CA LYS A 550 -19.47 -31.12 -0.18
C LYS A 550 -19.60 -30.20 1.05
N GLN A 551 -18.56 -29.41 1.37
CA GLN A 551 -18.55 -28.40 2.45
C GLN A 551 -18.52 -26.94 1.94
N ARG A 552 -19.03 -26.67 0.73
CA ARG A 552 -18.96 -25.35 0.08
C ARG A 552 -17.53 -24.79 0.06
N SER A 553 -16.60 -25.61 -0.43
CA SER A 553 -15.18 -25.27 -0.43
C SER A 553 -14.95 -23.90 -1.10
N PRO A 554 -14.27 -22.95 -0.44
CA PRO A 554 -13.94 -21.64 -0.99
C PRO A 554 -12.83 -21.71 -2.05
N TRP A 555 -12.30 -22.90 -2.32
CA TRP A 555 -11.23 -23.15 -3.28
C TRP A 555 -11.79 -23.73 -4.57
N ILE A 556 -11.52 -23.05 -5.68
CA ILE A 556 -11.79 -23.47 -7.05
C ILE A 556 -10.52 -24.10 -7.60
N LEU A 557 -10.65 -25.26 -8.23
CA LEU A 557 -9.59 -25.89 -9.02
C LEU A 557 -9.39 -25.14 -10.34
#